data_AF-A0AA43M790-F1
#
_entry.id   AF-A0AA43M790-F1
#
_cell.length_a   1.000
_cell.length_b   1.000
_cell.length_c   1.000
_cell.angle_alpha   90.00
_cell.angle_beta   90.00
_cell.angle_gamma   90.00
#
_symmetry.space_group_name_H-M   'P 1'
#
loop_
_entity.id
_entity.type
_entity.pdbx_description
1 polymer ?
#
loop_
_entity_poly.entity_id
_entity_poly.type
_entity_poly.pdbx_seq_one_letter_code
_entity_poly.pdbx_strand_id
1 'polypeptide(L)'
;MAFATPEEDAELVRLDKIDQELELQRDWAKYRWGAAQHDCYSLYLVNRCLRNARAQYRKEIDPIQEQQVALHAVQRKLKASVKDQNDAKRAADLASPEKAAERADNQREFEQKQKDAAARAADLEQRRKDAPKRSQENKAGTQLD
;
A
#
# COMPACT_ATOMS: atom_id res chain seq x y z
N MET A 1 -24.10 8.76 11.22
CA MET A 1 -23.15 8.26 10.20
C MET A 1 -22.40 7.11 10.83
N ALA A 2 -22.51 5.89 10.28
CA ALA A 2 -21.82 4.73 10.82
C ALA A 2 -20.35 4.79 10.37
N PHE A 3 -19.46 4.84 11.35
CA PHE A 3 -18.02 4.78 11.17
C PHE A 3 -17.65 3.29 11.11
N ALA A 4 -16.83 2.87 10.13
CA ALA A 4 -16.42 1.47 9.91
C ALA A 4 -16.34 0.72 11.24
N THR A 5 -17.28 -0.20 11.45
CA THR A 5 -17.35 -0.84 12.76
C THR A 5 -16.12 -1.74 12.87
N PRO A 6 -15.41 -1.76 14.01
CA PRO A 6 -14.31 -2.68 14.23
C PRO A 6 -14.71 -4.16 14.01
N GLU A 7 -16.01 -4.44 13.97
CA GLU A 7 -16.61 -5.72 13.59
C GLU A 7 -16.46 -6.05 12.10
N GLU A 8 -16.69 -5.10 11.19
CA GLU A 8 -16.50 -5.31 9.73
C GLU A 8 -15.03 -5.61 9.42
N ASP A 9 -14.10 -4.89 10.06
CA ASP A 9 -12.66 -5.13 9.89
C ASP A 9 -12.25 -6.49 10.49
N ALA A 10 -12.79 -6.86 11.66
CA ALA A 10 -12.53 -8.17 12.26
C ALA A 10 -13.07 -9.32 11.39
N GLU A 11 -14.23 -9.12 10.75
CA GLU A 11 -14.82 -10.10 9.83
C GLU A 11 -13.98 -10.24 8.57
N LEU A 12 -13.47 -9.14 8.00
CA LEU A 12 -12.51 -9.20 6.87
C LEU A 12 -11.29 -10.05 7.23
N VAL A 13 -10.71 -9.87 8.41
CA VAL A 13 -9.57 -10.67 8.88
C VAL A 13 -9.93 -12.15 8.99
N ARG A 14 -11.14 -12.49 9.44
CA ARG A 14 -11.61 -13.89 9.48
C ARG A 14 -11.74 -14.47 8.07
N LEU A 15 -12.38 -13.74 7.16
CA LEU A 15 -12.53 -14.17 5.77
C LEU A 15 -11.18 -14.34 5.07
N ASP A 16 -10.21 -13.47 5.34
CA ASP A 16 -8.85 -13.59 4.81
C ASP A 16 -8.15 -14.87 5.30
N LYS A 17 -8.38 -15.30 6.56
CA LYS A 17 -7.85 -16.59 7.05
C LYS A 17 -8.48 -17.78 6.34
N ILE A 18 -9.79 -17.75 6.12
CA ILE A 18 -10.49 -18.82 5.39
C ILE A 18 -9.97 -18.89 3.95
N ASP A 19 -9.74 -17.74 3.30
CA ASP A 19 -9.16 -17.71 1.96
C ASP A 19 -7.75 -18.34 1.93
N GLN A 20 -6.89 -18.04 2.91
CA GLN A 20 -5.57 -18.66 3.04
C GLN A 20 -5.64 -20.19 3.20
N GLU A 21 -6.61 -20.71 3.94
CA GLU A 21 -6.82 -22.15 4.09
C GLU A 21 -7.26 -22.79 2.77
N LEU A 22 -8.18 -22.15 2.04
CA LEU A 22 -8.63 -22.62 0.71
C LEU A 22 -7.50 -22.57 -0.32
N GLU A 23 -6.65 -21.54 -0.26
CA GLU A 23 -5.44 -21.43 -1.06
C GLU A 23 -4.48 -22.58 -0.81
N LEU A 24 -4.22 -22.91 0.45
CA LEU A 24 -3.40 -24.06 0.83
C LEU A 24 -3.98 -25.37 0.28
N GLN A 25 -5.29 -25.59 0.43
CA GLN A 25 -5.95 -26.78 -0.10
C GLN A 25 -5.83 -26.88 -1.62
N ARG A 26 -6.01 -25.76 -2.33
CA ARG A 26 -5.85 -25.67 -3.78
C ARG A 26 -4.42 -26.00 -4.20
N ASP A 27 -3.42 -25.50 -3.50
CA ASP A 27 -2.02 -25.74 -3.83
C ASP A 27 -1.64 -27.21 -3.62
N TRP A 28 -2.17 -27.86 -2.58
CA TRP A 28 -2.05 -29.31 -2.43
C TRP A 28 -2.73 -30.08 -3.57
N ALA A 29 -3.90 -29.66 -4.03
CA ALA A 29 -4.57 -30.29 -5.17
C ALA A 29 -3.76 -30.12 -6.47
N LYS A 30 -3.17 -28.94 -6.70
CA LYS A 30 -2.26 -28.69 -7.84
C LYS A 30 -1.00 -29.56 -7.75
N TYR A 31 -0.41 -29.68 -6.57
CA TYR A 31 0.76 -30.53 -6.35
C TYR A 31 0.45 -31.99 -6.68
N ARG A 32 -0.66 -32.55 -6.15
CA ARG A 32 -1.09 -33.93 -6.44
C ARG A 32 -1.36 -34.13 -7.93
N TRP A 33 -2.00 -33.16 -8.58
CA TRP A 33 -2.21 -33.21 -10.03
C TRP A 33 -0.90 -33.21 -10.80
N GLY A 34 0.06 -32.33 -10.45
CA GLY A 34 1.38 -32.30 -11.08
C GLY A 34 2.13 -33.62 -10.95
N ALA A 35 2.10 -34.24 -9.77
CA ALA A 35 2.69 -35.57 -9.55
C ALA A 35 1.99 -36.64 -10.41
N ALA A 36 0.66 -36.71 -10.38
CA ALA A 36 -0.10 -37.66 -11.19
C ALA A 36 0.11 -37.47 -12.69
N GLN A 37 0.25 -36.22 -13.15
CA GLN A 37 0.56 -35.90 -14.53
C GLN A 37 1.94 -36.42 -14.93
N HIS A 38 2.95 -36.20 -14.09
CA HIS A 38 4.30 -36.72 -14.31
C HIS A 38 4.29 -38.25 -14.41
N ASP A 39 3.61 -38.93 -13.49
CA ASP A 39 3.50 -40.39 -13.47
C ASP A 39 2.79 -40.92 -14.73
N CYS A 40 1.80 -40.20 -15.26
CA CYS A 40 1.12 -40.60 -16.50
C CYS A 40 2.05 -40.71 -17.71
N TYR A 41 3.12 -39.91 -17.79
CA TYR A 41 4.07 -39.97 -18.90
C TYR A 41 4.96 -41.21 -18.88
N SER A 42 5.02 -41.92 -17.75
CA SER A 42 5.71 -43.22 -17.65
C SER A 42 4.87 -44.40 -18.15
N LEU A 43 3.58 -44.20 -18.43
CA LEU A 43 2.64 -45.25 -18.81
C LEU A 43 2.45 -45.34 -20.32
N TYR A 44 2.17 -46.54 -20.82
CA TYR A 44 1.85 -46.75 -22.24
C TYR A 44 0.57 -46.00 -22.67
N LEU A 45 -0.45 -45.92 -21.81
CA LEU A 45 -1.74 -45.26 -22.10
C LEU A 45 -1.80 -43.83 -21.55
N VAL A 46 -0.79 -43.00 -21.85
CA VAL A 46 -0.64 -41.61 -21.36
C VAL A 46 -1.95 -40.81 -21.45
N ASN A 47 -2.57 -40.76 -22.63
CA ASN A 47 -3.78 -39.97 -22.86
C ASN A 47 -5.00 -40.41 -22.02
N ARG A 48 -5.11 -41.71 -21.71
CA ARG A 48 -6.17 -42.20 -20.82
C ARG A 48 -5.87 -41.83 -19.37
N CYS A 49 -4.61 -41.99 -18.96
CA CYS A 49 -4.16 -41.59 -17.63
C CYS A 49 -4.38 -40.09 -17.38
N LEU A 50 -3.95 -39.22 -18.31
CA LEU A 50 -4.10 -37.77 -18.19
C LEU A 50 -5.56 -37.33 -18.07
N ARG A 51 -6.48 -37.96 -18.81
CA ARG A 51 -7.93 -37.68 -18.69
C ARG A 51 -8.47 -38.05 -17.30
N ASN A 52 -8.07 -39.20 -16.78
CA ASN A 52 -8.48 -39.64 -15.44
C ASN A 52 -7.90 -38.74 -14.34
N ALA A 53 -6.59 -38.41 -14.42
CA ALA A 53 -5.93 -37.50 -13.50
C ALA A 53 -6.59 -36.11 -13.51
N ARG A 54 -6.94 -35.59 -14.69
CA ARG A 54 -7.69 -34.33 -14.82
C ARG A 54 -9.09 -34.41 -14.21
N ALA A 55 -9.79 -35.53 -14.38
CA ALA A 55 -11.11 -35.72 -13.80
C ALA A 55 -11.06 -35.79 -12.27
N GLN A 56 -10.02 -36.40 -11.69
CA GLN A 56 -9.78 -36.39 -10.24
C GLN A 56 -9.44 -34.99 -9.75
N TYR A 57 -8.53 -34.29 -10.42
CA TYR A 57 -8.17 -32.91 -10.09
C TYR A 57 -9.40 -31.98 -10.08
N ARG A 58 -10.28 -32.09 -11.08
CA ARG A 58 -11.53 -31.31 -11.13
C ARG A 58 -12.43 -31.54 -9.93
N LYS A 59 -12.62 -32.80 -9.52
CA LYS A 59 -13.42 -33.13 -8.32
C LYS A 59 -12.88 -32.49 -7.05
N GLU A 60 -11.57 -32.27 -6.96
CA GLU A 60 -10.93 -31.61 -5.81
C GLU A 60 -10.98 -30.08 -5.93
N ILE A 61 -10.70 -29.52 -7.11
CA ILE A 61 -10.55 -28.07 -7.28
C ILE A 61 -11.88 -27.32 -7.46
N ASP A 62 -12.86 -27.91 -8.15
CA ASP A 62 -14.14 -27.28 -8.44
C ASP A 62 -14.85 -26.79 -7.15
N PRO A 63 -15.00 -27.61 -6.09
CA PRO A 63 -15.63 -27.14 -4.85
C PRO A 63 -14.80 -26.06 -4.11
N ILE A 64 -13.47 -26.13 -4.18
CA ILE A 64 -12.60 -25.10 -3.60
C ILE A 64 -12.79 -23.78 -4.32
N GLN A 65 -12.84 -23.81 -5.66
CA GLN A 65 -13.04 -22.62 -6.47
C GLN A 65 -14.42 -21.99 -6.24
N GLU A 66 -15.48 -22.80 -6.10
CA GLU A 66 -16.82 -22.31 -5.75
C GLU A 66 -16.83 -21.59 -4.39
N GLN A 67 -16.17 -22.18 -3.38
CA GLN A 67 -16.02 -21.57 -2.06
C GLN A 67 -15.24 -20.25 -2.12
N GLN A 68 -14.13 -20.21 -2.86
CA GLN A 68 -13.32 -19.00 -3.03
C GLN A 68 -14.11 -17.88 -3.73
N VAL A 69 -14.86 -18.20 -4.79
CA VAL A 69 -15.68 -17.22 -5.51
C VAL A 69 -16.76 -16.63 -4.59
N ALA A 70 -17.44 -17.48 -3.81
CA ALA A 70 -18.45 -17.04 -2.85
C ALA A 70 -17.83 -16.15 -1.76
N LEU A 71 -16.69 -16.57 -1.20
CA LEU A 71 -15.96 -15.82 -0.18
C LEU A 71 -15.50 -14.46 -0.69
N HIS A 72 -14.89 -14.40 -1.89
CA HIS A 72 -14.44 -13.14 -2.49
C HIS A 72 -15.61 -12.21 -2.82
N ALA A 73 -16.79 -12.75 -3.15
CA ALA A 73 -17.99 -11.94 -3.33
C ALA A 73 -18.43 -11.25 -2.03
N VAL A 74 -18.34 -11.94 -0.89
CA VAL A 74 -18.61 -11.36 0.44
C VAL A 74 -17.56 -10.32 0.80
N GLN A 75 -16.26 -10.65 0.67
CA GLN A 75 -15.17 -9.71 0.95
C GLN A 75 -15.27 -8.42 0.12
N ARG A 76 -15.62 -8.52 -1.17
CA ARG A 76 -15.79 -7.32 -2.02
C ARG A 76 -16.88 -6.39 -1.50
N LYS A 77 -18.01 -6.93 -1.06
CA LYS A 77 -19.11 -6.12 -0.48
C LYS A 77 -18.67 -5.44 0.82
N LEU A 78 -17.98 -6.19 1.68
CA LEU A 78 -17.52 -5.67 2.97
C LEU A 78 -16.44 -4.59 2.80
N LYS A 79 -15.45 -4.82 1.90
CA LYS A 79 -14.44 -3.80 1.55
C LYS A 79 -15.06 -2.56 0.93
N ALA A 80 -16.12 -2.69 0.13
CA ALA A 80 -16.85 -1.54 -0.40
C ALA A 80 -17.53 -0.74 0.72
N SER A 81 -18.24 -1.40 1.65
CA SER A 81 -18.84 -0.75 2.83
C SER A 81 -17.80 0.02 3.65
N VAL A 82 -16.69 -0.64 4.00
CA VAL A 82 -15.59 -0.03 4.78
C VAL A 82 -15.00 1.18 4.04
N LYS A 83 -14.82 1.07 2.72
CA LYS A 83 -14.34 2.17 1.89
C LYS A 83 -15.30 3.36 1.93
N ASP A 84 -16.59 3.14 1.66
CA ASP A 84 -17.59 4.22 1.64
C ASP A 84 -17.64 4.95 2.99
N GLN A 85 -17.54 4.20 4.09
CA GLN A 85 -17.49 4.76 5.43
C GLN A 85 -16.21 5.58 5.67
N ASN A 86 -15.05 5.09 5.23
CA ASN A 86 -13.79 5.82 5.35
C ASN A 86 -13.73 7.07 4.47
N ASP A 87 -14.32 7.02 3.27
CA ASP A 87 -14.43 8.17 2.39
C ASP A 87 -15.37 9.24 3.01
N ALA A 88 -16.47 8.81 3.63
CA ALA A 88 -17.36 9.71 4.38
C ALA A 88 -16.65 10.36 5.58
N LYS A 89 -15.84 9.61 6.35
CA LYS A 89 -15.02 10.15 7.43
C LYS A 89 -14.05 11.20 6.90
N ARG A 90 -13.30 10.88 5.84
CA ARG A 90 -12.34 11.79 5.23
C ARG A 90 -13.01 13.07 4.73
N ALA A 91 -14.19 12.96 4.12
CA ALA A 91 -14.96 14.11 3.68
C ALA A 91 -15.40 15.00 4.86
N ALA A 92 -15.87 14.39 5.95
CA ALA A 92 -16.23 15.11 7.18
C ALA A 92 -15.01 15.81 7.82
N ASP A 93 -13.86 15.14 7.89
CA ASP A 93 -12.62 15.72 8.42
C ASP A 93 -12.15 16.90 7.57
N LEU A 94 -12.23 16.79 6.23
CA LEU A 94 -11.89 17.88 5.32
C LEU A 94 -12.86 19.06 5.39
N ALA A 95 -14.12 18.81 5.72
CA ALA A 95 -15.14 19.84 5.93
C ALA A 95 -15.06 20.46 7.34
N SER A 96 -14.30 19.87 8.27
CA SER A 96 -14.17 20.37 9.64
C SER A 96 -13.57 21.78 9.65
N PRO A 97 -14.19 22.75 10.36
CA PRO A 97 -13.69 24.12 10.44
C PRO A 97 -12.32 24.20 11.12
N GLU A 98 -12.05 23.33 12.09
CA GLU A 98 -10.75 23.23 12.76
C GLU A 98 -9.66 22.83 11.76
N LYS A 99 -9.91 21.81 10.94
CA LYS A 99 -9.00 21.37 9.89
C LYS A 99 -8.88 22.39 8.75
N ALA A 100 -9.92 23.17 8.49
CA ALA A 100 -9.85 24.28 7.55
C ALA A 100 -8.94 25.42 8.07
N ALA A 101 -9.06 25.78 9.35
CA ALA A 101 -8.20 26.76 9.99
C ALA A 101 -6.73 26.29 10.02
N GLU A 102 -6.49 25.04 10.42
CA GLU A 102 -5.15 24.44 10.41
C GLU A 102 -4.50 24.49 9.02
N ARG A 103 -5.27 24.21 7.95
CA ARG A 103 -4.76 24.33 6.56
C ARG A 103 -4.39 25.76 6.20
N ALA A 104 -5.21 26.74 6.60
CA ALA A 104 -4.93 28.15 6.33
C ALA A 104 -3.66 28.62 7.07
N ASP A 105 -3.47 28.21 8.31
CA ASP A 105 -2.29 28.55 9.09
C ASP A 105 -1.03 27.86 8.57
N ASN A 106 -1.12 26.58 8.20
CA ASN A 106 -0.02 25.85 7.54
C ASN A 106 0.40 26.54 6.24
N GLN A 107 -0.55 27.05 5.45
CA GLN A 107 -0.24 27.78 4.23
C GLN A 107 0.49 29.10 4.53
N ARG A 108 0.05 29.86 5.53
CA ARG A 108 0.73 31.10 5.96
C ARG A 108 2.14 30.83 6.46
N GLU A 109 2.32 29.80 7.29
CA GLU A 109 3.64 29.40 7.78
C GLU A 109 4.57 29.00 6.64
N PHE A 110 4.06 28.23 5.67
CA PHE A 110 4.84 27.82 4.51
C PHE A 110 5.31 29.03 3.70
N GLU A 111 4.41 29.97 3.40
CA GLU A 111 4.74 31.21 2.69
C GLU A 111 5.77 32.05 3.45
N GLN A 112 5.66 32.14 4.78
CA GLN A 112 6.65 32.85 5.60
C GLN A 112 8.01 32.15 5.54
N LYS A 113 8.05 30.82 5.69
CA LYS A 113 9.29 30.04 5.59
C LYS A 113 9.96 30.22 4.23
N GLN A 114 9.19 30.33 3.14
CA GLN A 114 9.71 30.59 1.80
C GLN A 114 10.34 31.99 1.70
N LYS A 115 9.72 33.03 2.27
CA LYS A 115 10.30 34.38 2.34
C LYS A 115 11.58 34.40 3.15
N ASP A 116 11.59 33.76 4.32
CA ASP A 116 12.76 33.68 5.19
C ASP A 116 13.91 32.88 4.56
N ALA A 117 13.60 31.85 3.78
CA ALA A 117 14.58 31.11 3.00
C ALA A 117 15.20 31.98 1.90
N ALA A 118 14.38 32.75 1.17
CA ALA A 118 14.85 33.68 0.14
C ALA A 118 15.73 34.80 0.74
N ALA A 119 15.32 35.37 1.88
CA ALA A 119 16.09 36.39 2.58
C ALA A 119 17.45 35.85 3.06
N ARG A 120 17.48 34.65 3.64
CA ARG A 120 18.73 33.99 4.04
C ARG A 120 19.63 33.69 2.84
N ALA A 121 19.07 33.25 1.71
CA ALA A 121 19.84 33.01 0.50
C ALA A 121 20.50 34.31 -0.02
N ALA A 122 19.76 35.42 -0.03
CA ALA A 122 20.26 36.73 -0.43
C ALA A 122 21.36 37.25 0.51
N ASP A 123 21.19 37.13 1.83
CA ASP A 123 22.21 37.49 2.82
C ASP A 123 23.49 36.66 2.63
N LEU A 124 23.36 35.35 2.41
CA LEU A 124 24.51 34.48 2.14
C LEU A 124 25.23 34.87 0.85
N GLU A 125 24.52 35.29 -0.19
CA GLU A 125 25.13 35.76 -1.43
C GLU A 125 25.90 37.07 -1.22
N GLN A 126 25.34 38.03 -0.47
CA GLN A 126 26.05 39.27 -0.09
C GLN A 126 27.30 38.95 0.72
N ARG A 127 27.20 38.10 1.74
CA ARG A 127 28.35 37.65 2.54
C ARG A 127 29.44 36.99 1.69
N ARG A 128 29.06 36.24 0.65
CA ARG A 128 30.02 35.65 -0.32
C ARG A 128 30.72 36.71 -1.16
N LYS A 129 30.01 37.76 -1.60
CA LYS A 129 30.59 38.89 -2.34
C LYS A 129 31.53 39.73 -1.47
N ASP A 130 31.19 39.93 -0.19
CA ASP A 130 32.01 40.67 0.76
C ASP A 130 33.18 39.85 1.35
N ALA A 131 33.19 38.53 1.17
CA ALA A 131 34.23 37.64 1.68
C ALA A 131 35.66 38.02 1.24
N PRO A 132 35.95 38.29 -0.06
CA PRO A 132 37.28 38.71 -0.49
C PRO A 132 37.72 40.05 0.13
N LYS A 133 36.81 41.03 0.24
CA LYS A 133 37.09 42.32 0.88
C LYS A 133 37.42 42.15 2.36
N ARG A 134 36.60 41.40 3.10
CA ARG A 134 36.87 41.05 4.50
C ARG A 134 38.17 40.25 4.66
N SER A 135 38.52 39.39 3.71
CA SER A 135 39.80 38.66 3.74
C SER A 135 41.00 39.59 3.59
N GLN A 136 40.92 40.60 2.72
CA GLN A 136 41.98 41.61 2.56
C GLN A 136 42.10 42.51 3.80
N GLU A 137 40.97 42.97 4.35
CA GLU A 137 40.94 43.79 5.57
C GLU A 137 41.51 43.05 6.79
N ASN A 138 41.20 41.76 6.96
CA ASN A 138 41.79 40.94 8.03
C ASN A 138 43.30 40.71 7.84
N LYS A 139 43.76 40.50 6.60
CA LYS A 139 45.21 40.37 6.31
C LYS A 139 45.98 41.68 6.58
N ALA A 140 45.37 42.83 6.28
CA ALA A 140 45.94 44.14 6.56
C ALA A 140 45.96 44.46 8.07
N GLY A 141 44.92 44.05 8.82
CA GLY A 141 44.86 44.21 10.28
C GLY A 141 45.87 43.34 11.04
N THR A 142 46.25 42.18 10.52
CA THR A 142 47.32 41.33 11.09
C THR A 142 48.74 41.78 10.77
N GLN A 143 48.93 42.89 10.03
CA GLN A 143 50.24 43.48 9.72
C GLN A 143 50.57 44.74 10.54
N LEU A 144 49.78 45.04 11.58
CA LEU A 144 50.12 46.06 12.57
C LEU A 144 50.68 45.35 13.81
N ASP A 145 52.01 45.49 13.95
CA ASP A 145 52.98 45.00 14.95
C ASP A 145 53.40 43.52 14.89
#